data_AF-A0A7K2XF11-F1
#
_entry.id   AF-A0A7K2XF11-F1
#
_cell.length_a   1.000
_cell.length_b   1.000
_cell.length_c   1.000
_cell.angle_alpha   90.00
_cell.angle_beta   90.00
_cell.angle_gamma   90.00
#
_symmetry.space_group_name_H-M   'P 1'
#
loop_
_entity.id
_entity.type
_entity.pdbx_description
1 polymer ?
#
loop_
_entity_poly.entity_id
_entity_poly.type
_entity_poly.pdbx_seq_one_letter_code
_entity_poly.pdbx_strand_id
1 'polypeptide(L)'
;TSAATTRPTALPLSTVRFAPALGLDGTGPADDRVHVPVTVQGAAAGSGVRSLTVSVSTDGGATWTRVPVTDGRAAFRNPAAGRSVSLRAELTDTEGNTLTQTLTDAYRTR
;
A
#
# COMPACT_ATOMS: atom_id res chain seq x y z
N THR A 1 33.31 -3.70 15.33
CA THR A 1 32.88 -5.07 15.70
C THR A 1 31.44 -5.23 15.26
N SER A 2 31.15 -6.08 14.27
CA SER A 2 29.75 -6.37 13.89
C SER A 2 29.17 -7.46 14.79
N ALA A 3 27.88 -7.38 15.10
CA ALA A 3 27.17 -8.41 15.84
C ALA A 3 26.69 -9.52 14.89
N ALA A 4 26.90 -10.78 15.25
CA ALA A 4 26.34 -11.96 14.57
C ALA A 4 25.54 -12.79 15.58
N THR A 5 24.39 -13.32 15.16
CA THR A 5 23.54 -14.19 15.98
C THR A 5 23.82 -15.66 15.66
N THR A 6 23.93 -16.49 16.70
CA THR A 6 24.33 -17.91 16.60
C THR A 6 23.20 -18.87 16.23
N ARG A 7 21.94 -18.41 16.20
CA ARG A 7 20.75 -19.21 15.82
C ARG A 7 19.77 -18.41 14.96
N PRO A 8 19.25 -18.96 13.85
CA PRO A 8 18.25 -18.27 13.04
C PRO A 8 17.02 -17.88 13.87
N THR A 9 16.62 -16.61 13.80
CA THR A 9 15.36 -16.09 14.34
C THR A 9 14.48 -15.69 13.17
N ALA A 10 13.20 -16.07 13.22
CA ALA A 10 12.23 -15.65 12.21
C ALA A 10 11.99 -14.14 12.32
N LEU A 11 12.15 -13.42 11.21
CA LEU A 11 11.85 -12.00 11.13
C LEU A 11 10.33 -11.82 10.96
N PRO A 12 9.67 -10.98 11.78
CA PRO A 12 8.23 -10.73 11.66
C PRO A 12 7.93 -9.78 10.49
N LEU A 13 8.13 -10.27 9.26
CA LEU A 13 7.91 -9.50 8.05
C LEU A 13 6.42 -9.40 7.72
N SER A 14 5.99 -8.20 7.34
CA SER A 14 4.62 -7.92 6.90
C SER A 14 4.66 -7.17 5.57
N THR A 15 3.57 -7.28 4.79
CA THR A 15 3.36 -6.52 3.56
C THR A 15 1.92 -6.07 3.44
N VAL A 16 1.70 -4.97 2.72
CA VAL A 16 0.36 -4.49 2.37
C VAL A 16 0.15 -4.70 0.88
N ARG A 17 -0.78 -5.58 0.52
CA ARG A 17 -1.13 -5.85 -0.87
C ARG A 17 -2.28 -4.93 -1.30
N PHE A 18 -2.03 -4.19 -2.38
CA PHE A 18 -3.03 -3.41 -3.10
C PHE A 18 -3.48 -4.19 -4.34
N ALA A 19 -4.78 -4.21 -4.63
CA ALA A 19 -5.33 -4.97 -5.76
C ALA A 19 -6.32 -4.15 -6.61
N PRO A 20 -5.89 -3.03 -7.22
CA PRO A 20 -6.77 -2.23 -8.07
C PRO A 20 -7.32 -3.08 -9.23
N ALA A 21 -8.59 -2.84 -9.59
CA ALA A 21 -9.16 -3.42 -10.80
C ALA A 21 -8.60 -2.66 -12.01
N LEU A 22 -7.73 -3.31 -12.78
CA LEU A 22 -7.06 -2.73 -13.94
C LEU A 22 -7.52 -3.44 -15.22
N GLY A 23 -7.46 -2.72 -16.33
CA GLY A 23 -7.61 -3.28 -17.67
C GLY A 23 -6.50 -4.28 -17.99
N LEU A 24 -6.68 -5.05 -19.07
CA LEU A 24 -5.71 -6.04 -19.54
C LEU A 24 -4.35 -5.43 -19.92
N ASP A 25 -4.32 -4.13 -20.20
CA ASP A 25 -3.11 -3.35 -20.48
C ASP A 25 -2.45 -2.78 -19.21
N GLY A 26 -2.95 -3.13 -18.02
CA GLY A 26 -2.43 -2.65 -16.74
C GLY A 26 -2.81 -1.21 -16.40
N THR A 27 -3.82 -0.64 -17.07
CA THR A 27 -4.28 0.73 -16.80
C THR A 27 -5.59 0.79 -16.02
N GLY A 28 -5.77 1.85 -15.25
CA GLY A 28 -7.03 2.17 -14.57
C GLY A 28 -7.82 3.25 -15.33
N PRO A 29 -9.13 3.36 -15.09
CA PRO A 29 -9.95 4.40 -15.73
C PRO A 29 -9.51 5.78 -15.26
N ALA A 30 -9.28 6.69 -16.21
CA ALA A 30 -9.00 8.09 -15.93
C ALA A 30 -10.21 8.81 -15.33
N ASP A 31 -9.94 9.78 -14.45
CA ASP A 31 -10.95 10.71 -13.92
C ASP A 31 -12.12 10.06 -13.16
N ASP A 32 -12.02 8.76 -12.85
CA ASP A 32 -13.05 7.96 -12.22
C ASP A 32 -12.72 7.64 -10.75
N ARG A 33 -13.75 7.34 -9.96
CA ARG A 33 -13.59 6.91 -8.57
C ARG A 33 -13.34 5.41 -8.53
N VAL A 34 -12.22 5.03 -7.92
CA VAL A 34 -11.82 3.63 -7.78
C VAL A 34 -11.87 3.18 -6.33
N HIS A 35 -12.13 1.88 -6.15
CA HIS A 35 -12.03 1.18 -4.88
C HIS A 35 -10.93 0.14 -4.98
N VAL A 36 -9.85 0.34 -4.22
CA VAL A 36 -8.68 -0.53 -4.21
C VAL A 36 -8.72 -1.40 -2.96
N PRO A 37 -8.94 -2.72 -3.07
CA PRO A 37 -8.76 -3.66 -1.97
C PRO A 37 -7.35 -3.55 -1.37
N VAL A 38 -7.30 -3.55 -0.05
CA VAL A 38 -6.09 -3.47 0.77
C VAL A 38 -6.09 -4.65 1.73
N THR A 39 -5.08 -5.51 1.63
CA THR A 39 -4.95 -6.69 2.50
C THR A 39 -3.57 -6.72 3.12
N VAL A 40 -3.51 -6.90 4.45
CA VAL A 40 -2.26 -7.13 5.17
C VAL A 40 -1.91 -8.61 5.11
N GLN A 41 -0.64 -8.91 4.85
CA GLN A 41 -0.10 -10.27 4.83
C GLN A 41 1.16 -10.34 5.70
N GLY A 42 1.52 -11.54 6.16
CA GLY A 42 2.69 -11.78 7.01
C GLY A 42 2.38 -11.68 8.50
N ALA A 43 3.37 -11.32 9.32
CA ALA A 43 3.28 -11.34 10.78
C ALA A 43 2.07 -10.55 11.31
N ALA A 44 1.86 -9.33 10.79
CA ALA A 44 0.75 -8.46 11.19
C ALA A 44 -0.64 -9.00 10.85
N ALA A 45 -0.76 -9.95 9.91
CA ALA A 45 -2.04 -10.61 9.64
C ALA A 45 -2.43 -11.60 10.75
N GLY A 46 -1.43 -12.14 11.48
CA GLY A 46 -1.64 -13.02 12.62
C GLY A 46 -1.68 -12.28 13.96
N SER A 47 -0.72 -11.39 14.22
CA SER A 47 -0.65 -10.60 15.47
C SER A 47 -1.73 -9.53 15.56
N GLY A 48 -2.22 -9.07 14.41
CA GLY A 48 -3.24 -8.04 14.28
C GLY A 48 -2.66 -6.66 13.98
N VAL A 49 -3.50 -5.80 13.40
CA VAL A 49 -3.11 -4.47 12.94
C VAL A 49 -3.54 -3.44 13.97
N ARG A 50 -2.59 -2.68 14.53
CA ARG A 50 -2.87 -1.55 15.42
C ARG A 50 -3.27 -0.31 14.64
N SER A 51 -2.54 -0.01 13.56
CA SER A 51 -2.84 1.12 12.69
C SER A 51 -2.41 0.84 11.26
N LEU A 52 -3.22 1.31 10.31
CA LEU A 52 -2.92 1.28 8.88
C LEU A 52 -3.28 2.63 8.28
N THR A 53 -2.29 3.33 7.74
CA THR A 53 -2.48 4.51 6.91
C THR A 53 -2.21 4.14 5.46
N VAL A 54 -3.16 4.47 4.58
CA VAL A 54 -2.96 4.41 3.13
C VAL A 54 -2.91 5.83 2.58
N SER A 55 -1.94 6.10 1.72
CA SER A 55 -1.80 7.37 1.02
C SER A 55 -1.68 7.15 -0.49
N VAL A 56 -2.16 8.11 -1.25
CA VAL A 56 -2.13 8.12 -2.71
C VAL A 56 -1.38 9.37 -3.18
N SER A 57 -0.65 9.21 -4.27
CA SER A 57 0.04 10.28 -4.97
C SER A 57 -0.28 10.21 -6.46
N THR A 58 -0.48 11.36 -7.09
CA THR A 58 -0.70 11.48 -8.55
C THR A 58 0.39 12.30 -9.25
N ASP A 59 1.48 12.62 -8.53
CA ASP A 59 2.60 13.43 -9.01
C ASP A 59 3.96 12.70 -8.87
N GLY A 60 3.95 11.37 -8.98
CA GLY A 60 5.17 10.55 -8.92
C GLY A 60 5.73 10.32 -7.50
N GLY A 61 4.96 10.65 -6.46
CA GLY A 61 5.34 10.45 -5.06
C GLY A 61 5.90 11.72 -4.39
N ALA A 62 5.74 12.88 -5.03
CA ALA A 62 6.18 14.16 -4.46
C ALA A 62 5.23 14.63 -3.35
N THR A 63 3.92 14.48 -3.56
CA THR A 63 2.91 14.78 -2.53
C THR A 63 2.02 13.58 -2.26
N TRP A 64 1.65 13.39 -0.99
CA TRP A 64 0.90 12.23 -0.55
C TRP A 64 -0.37 12.65 0.17
N THR A 65 -1.51 12.19 -0.32
CA THR A 65 -2.83 12.44 0.28
C THR A 65 -3.31 11.17 0.98
N ARG A 66 -3.62 11.26 2.27
CA ARG A 66 -4.20 10.14 3.02
C ARG A 66 -5.60 9.84 2.49
N VAL A 67 -5.90 8.56 2.27
CA VAL A 67 -7.21 8.09 1.82
C VAL A 67 -7.82 7.18 2.89
N PRO A 68 -9.13 7.29 3.15
CA PRO A 68 -9.79 6.41 4.09
C PRO A 68 -9.81 4.98 3.54
N VAL A 69 -9.58 4.01 4.44
CA VAL A 69 -9.80 2.59 4.17
C VAL A 69 -11.09 2.20 4.90
N THR A 70 -12.09 1.75 4.14
CA THR A 70 -13.39 1.33 4.67
C THR A 70 -13.69 -0.06 4.11
N ASP A 71 -14.07 -0.99 4.98
CA ASP A 71 -14.33 -2.39 4.63
C ASP A 71 -13.22 -3.03 3.79
N GLY A 72 -11.96 -2.77 4.18
CA GLY A 72 -10.76 -3.28 3.51
C GLY A 72 -10.48 -2.65 2.14
N ARG A 73 -11.08 -1.50 1.80
CA ARG A 73 -10.90 -0.82 0.51
C ARG A 73 -10.53 0.64 0.68
N ALA A 74 -9.49 1.08 -0.02
CA ALA A 74 -9.14 2.49 -0.17
C ALA A 74 -9.94 3.09 -1.34
N ALA A 75 -10.61 4.22 -1.12
CA ALA A 75 -11.41 4.88 -2.15
C ALA A 75 -10.84 6.26 -2.50
N PHE A 76 -10.54 6.49 -3.78
CA PHE A 76 -10.02 7.77 -4.27
C PHE A 76 -10.34 7.97 -5.76
N ARG A 77 -10.13 9.19 -6.25
CA ARG A 77 -10.31 9.53 -7.66
C ARG A 77 -8.99 9.38 -8.42
N ASN A 78 -9.04 8.69 -9.54
CA ASN A 78 -7.91 8.57 -10.44
C ASN A 78 -7.60 9.91 -11.12
N PRO A 79 -6.32 10.18 -11.40
CA PRO A 79 -5.94 11.36 -12.18
C PRO A 79 -6.40 11.23 -13.64
N ALA A 80 -6.28 12.34 -14.37
CA ALA A 80 -6.55 12.39 -15.80
C ALA A 80 -5.70 11.39 -16.60
N ALA A 81 -6.14 11.06 -17.83
CA ALA A 81 -5.45 10.10 -18.69
C ALA A 81 -3.97 10.48 -18.92
N GLY A 82 -3.11 9.47 -19.01
CA GLY A 82 -1.66 9.65 -19.19
C GLY A 82 -0.90 10.00 -17.91
N ARG A 83 -1.57 10.04 -16.75
CA ARG A 83 -0.95 10.15 -15.42
C ARG A 83 -0.77 8.77 -14.78
N SER A 84 -0.11 8.75 -13.64
CA SER A 84 0.11 7.55 -12.84
C SER A 84 -0.42 7.75 -11.42
N VAL A 85 -0.68 6.63 -10.76
CA VAL A 85 -1.05 6.56 -9.35
C VAL A 85 0.06 5.84 -8.60
N SER A 86 0.62 6.49 -7.60
CA SER A 86 1.53 5.89 -6.61
C SER A 86 0.77 5.62 -5.31
N LEU A 87 1.07 4.50 -4.66
CA LEU A 87 0.40 4.06 -3.43
C LEU A 87 1.43 3.90 -2.31
N ARG A 88 1.07 4.31 -1.09
CA ARG A 88 1.89 4.11 0.10
C ARG A 88 1.05 3.54 1.23
N ALA A 89 1.60 2.55 1.92
CA ALA A 89 1.05 2.01 3.16
C ALA A 89 2.03 2.23 4.31
N GLU A 90 1.51 2.64 5.45
CA GLU A 90 2.22 2.70 6.72
C GLU A 90 1.43 1.88 7.73
N LEU A 91 2.06 0.84 8.26
CA LEU A 91 1.44 -0.17 9.12
C LEU A 91 2.20 -0.23 10.44
N THR A 92 1.46 -0.33 11.54
CA THR A 92 1.98 -0.75 12.84
C THR A 92 1.12 -1.91 13.34
N ASP A 93 1.75 -3.01 13.72
CA ASP A 93 1.05 -4.16 14.29
C ASP A 93 0.86 -4.02 15.82
N THR A 94 0.15 -4.96 16.42
CA THR A 94 -0.11 -4.96 17.87
C THR A 94 1.14 -5.17 18.72
N GLU A 95 2.15 -5.86 18.17
CA GLU A 95 3.46 -6.15 18.78
C GLU A 95 4.45 -4.99 18.65
N GLY A 96 4.14 -3.97 17.85
CA GLY A 96 4.96 -2.78 17.64
C GLY A 96 5.88 -2.84 16.43
N ASN A 97 5.80 -3.88 15.59
CA ASN A 97 6.50 -3.92 14.32
C ASN A 97 5.90 -2.89 13.36
N THR A 98 6.77 -2.22 12.60
CA THR A 98 6.37 -1.18 11.65
C THR A 98 6.76 -1.55 10.23
N LEU A 99 5.95 -1.08 9.27
CA LEU A 99 6.21 -1.21 7.84
C LEU A 99 5.81 0.09 7.15
N THR A 100 6.72 0.60 6.31
CA THR A 100 6.39 1.60 5.29
C THR A 100 6.67 0.99 3.93
N GLN A 101 5.64 0.92 3.10
CA GLN A 101 5.71 0.35 1.75
C GLN A 101 5.23 1.39 0.74
N THR A 102 6.06 1.65 -0.28
CA THR A 102 5.74 2.61 -1.35
C THR A 102 5.80 1.88 -2.69
N LEU A 103 4.71 1.97 -3.46
CA LEU A 103 4.62 1.57 -4.85
C LEU A 103 4.57 2.85 -5.70
N THR A 104 5.70 3.23 -6.26
CA THR A 104 5.79 4.36 -7.19
C THR A 104 5.26 3.95 -8.56
N ASP A 105 4.41 4.79 -9.17
CA ASP A 105 3.77 4.55 -10.47
C ASP A 105 3.11 3.16 -10.55
N ALA A 106 2.38 2.80 -9.48
CA ALA A 106 1.74 1.50 -9.31
C ALA A 106 0.86 1.10 -10.51
N TYR A 107 0.20 2.07 -11.14
CA TYR A 107 -0.46 1.91 -12.45
C TYR A 107 -0.63 3.27 -13.13
N ARG A 108 -0.94 3.23 -14.43
CA ARG A 108 -1.27 4.42 -15.25
C ARG A 108 -2.76 4.54 -15.50
N THR A 109 -3.24 5.75 -15.77
CA THR A 109 -4.63 6.03 -16.10
C THR A 109 -4.84 6.26 -17.60
N ARG A 110 -5.96 5.78 -18.13
CA ARG A 110 -6.41 5.98 -19.52
C ARG A 110 -7.89 6.25 -19.60
#